data_AF-A0A543D955-F1
#
_entry.id   AF-A0A543D955-F1
#
_cell.length_a   1.000
_cell.length_b   1.000
_cell.length_c   1.000
_cell.angle_alpha   90.00
_cell.angle_beta   90.00
_cell.angle_gamma   90.00
#
_symmetry.space_group_name_H-M   'P 1'
#
loop_
_entity.id
_entity.type
_entity.pdbx_description
1 polymer ?
#
loop_
_entity_poly.entity_id
_entity_poly.type
_entity_poly.pdbx_seq_one_letter_code
_entity_poly.pdbx_strand_id
1 'polypeptide(L)'
;MVTMTGTLRTAVPLAALTVLLWWLVLPADWSVVPTADPQTHASPVTVGHWTAAATGLAALAAAGGWARGPGAALLGVALPAVALWCYRSATAEVIGANLWPVGALFLAPVVAAGVAAVAALGRTLRRRRERV
;
A
#
# COMPACT_ATOMS: atom_id res chain seq x y z
N MET A 1 9.36 -17.31 20.20
CA MET A 1 8.06 -16.64 20.41
C MET A 1 8.18 -15.20 19.92
N VAL A 2 7.37 -14.76 18.96
CA VAL A 2 7.37 -13.37 18.47
C VAL A 2 6.43 -12.57 19.37
N THR A 3 6.96 -11.65 20.17
CA THR A 3 6.12 -10.79 21.02
C THR A 3 5.39 -9.76 20.16
N MET A 4 4.10 -9.53 20.43
CA MET A 4 3.30 -8.50 19.76
C MET A 4 4.00 -7.14 19.78
N THR A 5 4.64 -6.81 20.90
CA THR A 5 5.42 -5.59 21.10
C THR A 5 6.56 -5.45 20.07
N GLY A 6 7.24 -6.56 19.74
CA GLY A 6 8.30 -6.56 18.74
C GLY A 6 7.78 -6.39 17.31
N THR A 7 6.57 -6.89 17.02
CA THR A 7 5.91 -6.67 15.72
C THR A 7 5.47 -5.22 15.57
N LEU A 8 4.87 -4.64 16.61
CA LEU A 8 4.39 -3.25 16.60
C LEU A 8 5.53 -2.25 16.45
N ARG A 9 6.68 -2.46 17.12
CA ARG A 9 7.87 -1.61 16.98
C ARG A 9 8.38 -1.51 15.53
N THR A 10 8.16 -2.53 14.71
CA THR A 10 8.51 -2.50 13.28
C THR A 10 7.34 -2.01 12.42
N ALA A 11 6.10 -2.39 12.74
CA ALA A 11 4.93 -2.04 11.96
C ALA A 11 4.62 -0.53 12.01
N VAL A 12 4.78 0.12 13.16
CA VAL A 12 4.53 1.57 13.33
C VAL A 12 5.40 2.43 12.40
N PRO A 13 6.74 2.31 12.37
CA PRO A 13 7.56 3.09 11.44
C PRO A 13 7.28 2.73 9.98
N LEU A 14 6.99 1.46 9.65
CA LEU A 14 6.58 1.07 8.30
C LEU A 14 5.27 1.76 7.89
N ALA A 15 4.31 1.90 8.81
CA ALA A 15 3.05 2.57 8.56
C ALA A 15 3.27 4.06 8.29
N ALA A 16 4.10 4.73 9.10
CA ALA A 16 4.49 6.12 8.87
C ALA A 16 5.18 6.31 7.51
N LEU A 17 6.09 5.41 7.13
CA LEU A 17 6.74 5.44 5.82
C LEU A 17 5.78 5.15 4.67
N THR A 18 4.80 4.27 4.86
CA THR A 18 3.75 3.99 3.87
C THR A 18 2.87 5.22 3.63
N VAL A 19 2.51 5.93 4.70
CA VAL A 19 1.79 7.21 4.63
C VAL A 19 2.64 8.27 3.91
N LEU A 20 3.92 8.40 4.29
CA LEU A 20 4.84 9.35 3.65
C LEU A 20 5.01 9.07 2.16
N LEU A 21 5.21 7.80 1.78
CA LEU A 21 5.29 7.37 0.38
C LEU A 21 4.05 7.81 -0.40
N TRP A 22 2.87 7.61 0.17
CA TRP A 22 1.60 8.03 -0.42
C TRP A 22 1.56 9.53 -0.68
N TRP A 23 1.99 10.35 0.29
CA TRP A 23 2.03 11.81 0.13
C TRP A 23 3.07 12.30 -0.89
N LEU A 24 4.18 11.57 -1.05
CA LEU A 24 5.23 11.94 -2.00
C LEU A 24 4.90 11.53 -3.44
N VAL A 25 4.19 10.42 -3.62
CA VAL A 25 3.99 9.79 -4.93
C VAL A 25 2.62 10.08 -5.52
N LEU A 26 1.58 10.17 -4.70
CA LEU A 26 0.21 10.31 -5.17
C LEU A 26 -0.26 11.76 -4.99
N PRO A 27 -0.96 12.33 -6.00
CA PRO A 27 -1.51 13.68 -5.87
C PRO A 27 -2.50 13.76 -4.71
N ALA A 28 -2.60 14.95 -4.12
CA ALA A 28 -3.50 15.20 -3.00
C ALA A 28 -4.98 15.14 -3.43
N ASP A 29 -5.28 15.56 -4.66
CA ASP A 29 -6.61 15.48 -5.24
C ASP A 29 -6.70 14.29 -6.20
N TRP A 30 -7.74 13.48 -6.02
CA TRP A 30 -8.07 12.30 -6.81
C TRP A 30 -9.34 12.50 -7.64
N SER A 31 -9.96 13.68 -7.53
CA SER A 31 -11.16 14.06 -8.26
C SER A 31 -10.91 13.91 -9.75
N VAL A 32 -11.80 13.17 -10.41
CA VAL A 32 -11.74 12.98 -11.86
C VAL A 32 -12.23 14.23 -12.58
N VAL A 33 -11.54 14.62 -13.65
CA VAL A 33 -11.88 15.81 -14.44
C VAL A 33 -12.45 15.37 -15.78
N PRO A 34 -13.53 15.99 -16.29
CA PRO A 34 -14.01 15.75 -17.65
C PRO A 34 -12.90 15.99 -18.67
N THR A 35 -12.81 15.11 -19.66
CA THR A 35 -11.89 15.29 -20.78
C THR A 35 -12.55 16.11 -21.90
N ALA A 36 -11.86 16.27 -23.04
CA ALA A 36 -12.44 16.89 -24.24
C ALA A 36 -13.65 16.12 -24.79
N ASP A 37 -13.71 14.80 -24.57
CA ASP A 37 -14.91 14.00 -24.80
C ASP A 37 -15.80 14.03 -23.54
N PRO A 38 -17.07 14.48 -23.66
CA PRO A 38 -18.00 14.61 -22.55
C PRO A 38 -18.41 13.26 -21.92
N GLN A 39 -18.11 12.13 -22.56
CA GLN A 39 -18.38 10.79 -22.00
C GLN A 39 -17.19 10.20 -21.24
N THR A 40 -16.04 10.89 -21.21
CA THR A 40 -14.83 10.37 -20.56
C THR A 40 -14.29 11.28 -19.47
N HIS A 41 -13.73 10.64 -18.45
CA HIS A 41 -13.11 11.29 -17.30
C HIS A 41 -11.64 10.88 -17.19
N ALA A 42 -10.77 11.83 -16.86
CA ALA A 42 -9.37 11.58 -16.59
C ALA A 42 -9.13 11.53 -15.08
N SER A 43 -8.39 10.51 -14.64
CA SER A 43 -7.85 10.47 -13.27
C SER A 43 -6.57 11.31 -13.20
N PRO A 44 -6.38 12.13 -12.16
CA PRO A 44 -5.09 12.78 -11.90
C PRO A 44 -4.01 11.76 -11.48
N VAL A 45 -4.41 10.54 -11.12
CA VAL A 45 -3.50 9.45 -10.78
C VAL A 45 -3.07 8.69 -12.04
N THR A 46 -1.89 9.02 -12.56
CA THR A 46 -1.28 8.35 -13.71
C THR A 46 -0.75 6.95 -13.38
N VAL A 47 -0.47 6.16 -14.43
CA VAL A 47 0.25 4.87 -14.33
C VAL A 47 1.61 5.02 -13.66
N GLY A 48 2.28 6.16 -13.85
CA GLY A 48 3.56 6.47 -13.19
C GLY A 48 3.42 6.51 -11.68
N HIS A 49 2.38 7.15 -11.15
CA HIS A 49 2.12 7.20 -9.70
C HIS A 49 1.85 5.80 -9.14
N TRP A 50 1.04 4.99 -9.82
CA TRP A 50 0.76 3.61 -9.40
C TRP A 50 2.01 2.74 -9.38
N THR A 51 2.87 2.88 -10.39
CA THR A 51 4.12 2.12 -10.50
C THR A 51 5.10 2.49 -9.40
N ALA A 52 5.25 3.80 -9.13
CA ALA A 52 6.09 4.30 -8.05
C ALA A 52 5.58 3.87 -6.67
N ALA A 53 4.25 3.93 -6.44
CA ALA A 53 3.64 3.48 -5.20
C ALA A 53 3.84 1.97 -4.99
N ALA A 54 3.58 1.16 -6.02
CA ALA A 54 3.77 -0.29 -5.97
C ALA A 54 5.23 -0.67 -5.67
N THR A 55 6.18 0.01 -6.31
CA THR A 55 7.63 -0.23 -6.09
C THR A 55 8.04 0.15 -4.67
N GLY A 56 7.56 1.30 -4.16
CA GLY A 56 7.83 1.73 -2.79
C GLY A 56 7.23 0.78 -1.75
N LEU A 57 5.98 0.35 -1.96
CA LEU A 57 5.33 -0.63 -1.07
C LEU A 57 6.08 -1.97 -1.08
N ALA A 58 6.58 -2.43 -2.23
CA ALA A 58 7.38 -3.64 -2.32
C ALA A 58 8.70 -3.51 -1.52
N ALA A 59 9.39 -2.36 -1.62
CA ALA A 59 10.61 -2.11 -0.85
C ALA A 59 10.33 -2.12 0.67
N LEU A 60 9.27 -1.45 1.12
CA LEU A 60 8.86 -1.44 2.52
C LEU A 60 8.44 -2.84 3.01
N ALA A 61 7.71 -3.59 2.18
CA ALA A 61 7.30 -4.96 2.50
C ALA A 61 8.51 -5.90 2.64
N ALA A 62 9.49 -5.79 1.75
CA ALA A 62 10.74 -6.56 1.81
C ALA A 62 11.52 -6.21 3.09
N ALA A 63 11.64 -4.93 3.43
CA ALA A 63 12.29 -4.46 4.65
C ALA A 63 11.57 -4.97 5.92
N GLY A 64 10.24 -4.91 5.96
CA GLY A 64 9.45 -5.45 7.07
C GLY A 64 9.57 -6.98 7.20
N GLY A 65 9.57 -7.67 6.06
CA GLY A 65 9.84 -9.11 5.96
C GLY A 65 11.20 -9.51 6.51
N TRP A 66 12.23 -8.77 6.12
CA TRP A 66 13.60 -8.94 6.62
C TRP A 66 13.68 -8.67 8.12
N ALA A 67 13.15 -7.55 8.61
CA ALA A 67 13.27 -7.13 10.00
C ALA A 67 12.53 -8.05 10.98
N ARG A 68 11.29 -8.43 10.66
CA ARG A 68 10.43 -9.18 11.59
C ARG A 68 9.60 -10.28 10.94
N GLY A 69 9.26 -10.13 9.66
CA GLY A 69 8.49 -11.09 8.88
C GLY A 69 7.18 -10.54 8.31
N PRO A 70 6.37 -11.41 7.69
CA PRO A 70 5.19 -11.00 6.93
C PRO A 70 4.13 -10.30 7.78
N GLY A 71 3.95 -10.68 9.05
CA GLY A 71 2.99 -10.02 9.93
C GLY A 71 3.26 -8.53 10.15
N ALA A 72 4.54 -8.13 10.28
CA ALA A 72 4.89 -6.71 10.43
C ALA A 72 4.67 -5.92 9.14
N ALA A 73 4.95 -6.55 7.98
CA ALA A 73 4.70 -5.93 6.68
C ALA A 73 3.20 -5.80 6.38
N LEU A 74 2.37 -6.77 6.75
CA LEU A 74 0.92 -6.67 6.59
C LEU A 74 0.34 -5.51 7.41
N LEU A 75 0.72 -5.42 8.69
CA LEU A 75 0.25 -4.35 9.58
C LEU A 75 0.81 -2.97 9.21
N GLY A 76 2.08 -2.91 8.82
CA GLY A 76 2.79 -1.66 8.56
C GLY A 76 2.73 -1.17 7.12
N VAL A 77 2.32 -2.00 6.15
CA VAL A 77 2.34 -1.65 4.72
C VAL A 77 0.98 -1.90 4.07
N ALA A 78 0.49 -3.14 4.09
CA ALA A 78 -0.76 -3.48 3.39
C ALA A 78 -1.97 -2.75 3.99
N LEU A 79 -2.13 -2.82 5.32
CA LEU A 79 -3.25 -2.18 6.02
C LEU A 79 -3.29 -0.66 5.82
N PRO A 80 -2.21 0.12 6.07
CA PRO A 80 -2.23 1.55 5.81
C PRO A 80 -2.38 1.89 4.32
N ALA A 81 -1.81 1.12 3.40
CA ALA A 81 -1.97 1.37 1.96
C ALA A 81 -3.44 1.23 1.52
N VAL A 82 -4.14 0.19 1.98
CA VAL A 82 -5.57 0.00 1.70
C VAL A 82 -6.40 1.08 2.38
N ALA A 83 -6.10 1.42 3.64
CA ALA A 83 -6.82 2.47 4.36
C ALA A 83 -6.69 3.85 3.68
N LEU A 84 -5.50 4.20 3.21
CA LEU A 84 -5.25 5.44 2.47
C LEU A 84 -5.97 5.44 1.12
N TRP A 85 -6.00 4.29 0.43
CA TRP A 85 -6.77 4.13 -0.79
C TRP A 85 -8.27 4.36 -0.56
N CYS A 86 -8.83 3.75 0.49
CA CYS A 86 -10.23 3.97 0.87
C CYS A 86 -10.50 5.43 1.21
N TYR A 87 -9.66 6.04 2.03
CA TYR A 87 -9.78 7.45 2.41
C TYR A 87 -9.80 8.37 1.19
N ARG A 88 -8.83 8.23 0.29
CA ARG A 88 -8.70 9.09 -0.89
C ARG A 88 -9.79 8.85 -1.92
N SER A 89 -10.18 7.60 -2.12
CA SER A 89 -11.30 7.25 -3.00
C SER A 89 -12.62 7.80 -2.47
N ALA A 90 -12.87 7.68 -1.17
CA ALA A 90 -14.06 8.24 -0.53
C ALA A 90 -14.11 9.78 -0.63
N THR A 91 -12.97 10.47 -0.56
CA THR A 91 -12.91 11.93 -0.71
C THR A 91 -13.01 12.40 -2.16
N ALA A 92 -12.74 11.53 -3.14
CA ALA A 92 -12.70 11.87 -4.57
C ALA A 92 -14.00 11.57 -5.31
N GLU A 93 -14.93 10.84 -4.68
CA GLU A 93 -16.21 10.54 -5.30
C GLU A 93 -17.11 11.78 -5.36
N VAL A 94 -17.09 12.40 -6.53
CA VAL A 94 -18.03 13.47 -6.93
C VAL A 94 -19.34 12.90 -7.49
N ILE A 95 -19.35 11.60 -7.85
CA ILE A 95 -20.48 10.94 -8.52
C ILE A 95 -21.07 9.91 -7.55
N GLY A 96 -22.29 10.17 -7.06
CA GLY A 96 -22.98 9.54 -5.92
C GLY A 96 -23.27 8.03 -5.96
N ALA A 97 -22.38 7.22 -6.56
CA ALA A 97 -22.49 5.77 -6.62
C ALA A 97 -21.81 5.05 -5.43
N ASN A 98 -21.00 5.74 -4.60
CA ASN A 98 -20.36 5.19 -3.39
C ASN A 98 -19.71 3.80 -3.60
N LEU A 99 -18.91 3.67 -4.67
CA LEU A 99 -18.35 2.40 -5.15
C LEU A 99 -16.95 2.12 -4.58
N TRP A 100 -16.33 3.07 -3.89
CA TRP A 100 -15.04 2.84 -3.22
C TRP A 100 -15.03 1.60 -2.30
N PRO A 101 -16.09 1.20 -1.58
CA PRO A 101 -16.05 -0.03 -0.77
C PRO A 101 -15.92 -1.27 -1.65
N VAL A 102 -16.56 -1.28 -2.83
CA VAL A 102 -16.46 -2.38 -3.80
C VAL A 102 -15.04 -2.46 -4.33
N GLY A 103 -14.45 -1.32 -4.72
CA GLY A 103 -13.04 -1.29 -5.13
C GLY A 103 -12.09 -1.77 -4.03
N ALA A 104 -12.34 -1.42 -2.76
CA ALA A 104 -11.55 -1.89 -1.63
C ALA A 104 -11.61 -3.42 -1.47
N LEU A 105 -12.80 -4.02 -1.67
CA LEU A 105 -12.99 -5.47 -1.58
C LEU A 105 -12.15 -6.23 -2.63
N PHE A 106 -11.99 -5.68 -3.83
CA PHE A 106 -11.14 -6.28 -4.87
C PHE A 106 -9.65 -5.98 -4.68
N LEU A 107 -9.32 -4.79 -4.17
CA LEU A 107 -7.93 -4.36 -4.02
C LEU A 107 -7.24 -5.01 -2.80
N ALA A 108 -7.92 -5.06 -1.66
CA ALA A 108 -7.30 -5.47 -0.39
C ALA A 108 -6.67 -6.88 -0.42
N PRO A 109 -7.31 -7.92 -0.99
CA PRO A 109 -6.70 -9.25 -1.06
C PRO A 109 -5.42 -9.27 -1.89
N VAL A 110 -5.41 -8.57 -3.03
CA VAL A 110 -4.25 -8.52 -3.93
C VAL A 110 -3.10 -7.78 -3.28
N VAL A 111 -3.36 -6.64 -2.64
CA VAL A 111 -2.34 -5.87 -1.91
C VAL A 111 -1.78 -6.69 -0.75
N ALA A 112 -2.65 -7.34 0.04
CA ALA A 112 -2.21 -8.17 1.15
C ALA A 112 -1.35 -9.36 0.68
N ALA A 113 -1.78 -10.06 -0.37
CA ALA A 113 -1.04 -11.18 -0.95
C ALA A 113 0.32 -10.75 -1.51
N GLY A 114 0.36 -9.64 -2.26
CA GLY A 114 1.60 -9.08 -2.81
C GLY A 114 2.59 -8.69 -1.71
N VAL A 115 2.13 -7.96 -0.69
CA VAL A 115 2.95 -7.58 0.46
C VAL A 115 3.46 -8.80 1.22
N ALA A 116 2.60 -9.80 1.46
CA ALA A 116 3.00 -11.03 2.14
C ALA A 116 4.06 -11.81 1.36
N ALA A 117 3.91 -11.93 0.04
CA ALA A 117 4.87 -12.61 -0.83
C ALA A 117 6.24 -11.90 -0.82
N VAL A 118 6.26 -10.58 -0.99
CA VAL A 118 7.50 -9.80 -0.96
C VAL A 118 8.17 -9.84 0.42
N ALA A 119 7.38 -9.77 1.49
CA ALA A 119 7.90 -9.91 2.84
C ALA A 119 8.47 -11.32 3.13
N ALA A 120 7.87 -12.37 2.55
CA ALA A 120 8.41 -13.73 2.64
C ALA A 120 9.77 -13.85 1.92
N LEU A 121 9.94 -13.19 0.78
CA LEU A 121 11.24 -13.09 0.10
C LEU A 121 12.28 -12.37 0.98
N GLY A 122 11.93 -11.21 1.55
CA GLY A 122 12.81 -10.47 2.47
C GLY A 122 13.26 -11.32 3.68
N ARG A 123 12.32 -12.07 4.27
CA ARG A 123 12.63 -13.02 5.36
C ARG A 123 13.56 -14.14 4.90
N THR A 124 13.36 -14.64 3.68
CA THR A 124 14.16 -15.73 3.12
C THR A 124 15.60 -15.29 2.90
N LEU A 125 15.81 -14.07 2.37
CA LEU A 125 17.14 -13.50 2.19
C LEU A 125 17.87 -13.32 3.53
N ARG A 126 17.17 -12.88 4.58
CA ARG A 126 17.75 -12.79 5.93
C ARG A 126 18.23 -14.15 6.44
N ARG A 127 17.38 -15.17 6.32
CA ARG A 127 17.73 -16.55 6.76
C ARG A 127 18.92 -17.11 5.99
N ARG A 128 19.07 -16.77 4.72
CA ARG A 128 20.26 -17.15 3.93
C ARG A 128 21.51 -16.46 4.47
N ARG A 129 21.44 -15.15 4.76
CA ARG A 129 22.55 -14.39 5.34
C ARG A 129 22.99 -14.91 6.72
N GLU A 130 22.04 -15.30 7.58
CA GLU A 130 22.35 -15.83 8.92
C GLU A 130 22.98 -17.25 8.90
N ARG A 131 22.97 -17.93 7.75
CA ARG A 131 23.54 -19.29 7.57
C ARG A 131 24.92 -19.29 6.93
N VAL A 132 25.38 -18.15 6.41
CA VAL A 132 26.71 -17.94 5.81
C VAL A 132 27.58 -17.26 6.86
#